data_AF-A0A383AY76-F1
#
_entry.id   AF-A0A383AY76-F1
#
_cell.length_a   1.000
_cell.length_b   1.000
_cell.length_c   1.000
_cell.angle_alpha   90.00
_cell.angle_beta   90.00
_cell.angle_gamma   90.00
#
_symmetry.space_group_name_H-M   'P 1'
#
loop_
_entity.id
_entity.type
_entity.pdbx_description
1 polymer ?
#
loop_
_entity_poly.entity_id
_entity_poly.type
_entity_poly.pdbx_seq_one_letter_code
_entity_poly.pdbx_strand_id
1 'polypeptide(L)'
;PGLIALMLACEWITPEAWDLPGRTVPATHGAEAFLARLIELEAAHPAGDPMVVFGWHAQFHGELHREDLDAVSADRPIVLWQRSFHELRCNGPALGWLAADEGAAWDPHVDLEKGRLWESGMVWGLRTLYPHLAGDGRLGALLGEVVEMVHRGGVTTIADAGWAMAGHDEYLETLLEVHGGDSVPFRQYLIPAPGRYRGEYGARAADKMAEHAGRATDRIRFLDAGKYFADGAFIAQLMQLGPPGYIDG
;
A
#
# COMPACT_ATOMS: atom_id res chain seq x y z
N PRO A 1 5.23 -2.01 8.99
CA PRO A 1 6.30 -2.39 8.03
C PRO A 1 5.79 -2.94 6.70
N GLY A 2 4.72 -3.73 6.69
CA GLY A 2 4.18 -4.30 5.45
C GLY A 2 3.80 -3.26 4.41
N LEU A 3 3.24 -2.12 4.80
CA LEU A 3 2.83 -1.08 3.84
C LEU A 3 4.03 -0.48 3.10
N ILE A 4 5.11 -0.13 3.81
CA ILE A 4 6.32 0.40 3.17
C ILE A 4 7.03 -0.67 2.33
N ALA A 5 6.99 -1.95 2.74
CA ALA A 5 7.48 -3.05 1.92
C ALA A 5 6.76 -3.11 0.57
N LEU A 6 5.43 -2.95 0.55
CA LEU A 6 4.67 -2.88 -0.71
C LEU A 6 5.05 -1.67 -1.56
N MET A 7 5.26 -0.50 -0.94
CA MET A 7 5.69 0.68 -1.68
C MET A 7 7.06 0.48 -2.33
N LEU A 8 8.01 -0.16 -1.65
CA LEU A 8 9.35 -0.40 -2.20
C LEU A 8 9.31 -1.25 -3.49
N ALA A 9 8.29 -2.09 -3.66
CA ALA A 9 8.05 -2.87 -4.87
C ALA A 9 7.45 -2.06 -6.04
N CYS A 10 6.97 -0.84 -5.79
CA CYS A 10 6.41 0.04 -6.82
C CYS A 10 7.48 0.92 -7.48
N GLU A 11 7.13 1.47 -8.63
CA GLU A 11 7.73 2.70 -9.15
C GLU A 11 7.28 3.91 -8.35
N TRP A 12 8.08 4.98 -8.27
CA TRP A 12 7.79 6.14 -7.41
C TRP A 12 7.75 7.43 -8.21
N ILE A 13 6.63 8.15 -8.09
CA ILE A 13 6.49 9.55 -8.47
C ILE A 13 5.76 10.26 -7.34
N THR A 14 6.52 10.92 -6.48
CA THR A 14 6.04 11.51 -5.22
C THR A 14 6.22 13.02 -5.20
N PRO A 15 5.37 13.77 -4.46
CA PRO A 15 5.54 15.21 -4.33
C PRO A 15 6.65 15.59 -3.36
N GLU A 16 7.17 14.65 -2.58
CA GLU A 16 8.38 14.82 -1.77
C GLU A 16 9.55 14.06 -2.39
N ALA A 17 10.77 14.56 -2.12
CA ALA A 17 11.98 13.81 -2.42
C ALA A 17 12.21 12.74 -1.34
N TRP A 18 12.69 11.57 -1.75
CA TRP A 18 13.03 10.47 -0.86
C TRP A 18 14.47 10.03 -1.04
N ASP A 19 15.16 9.81 0.09
CA ASP A 19 16.44 9.12 0.18
C ASP A 19 16.18 7.71 0.71
N LEU A 20 16.13 6.74 -0.20
CA LEU A 20 15.87 5.32 0.09
C LEU A 20 17.19 4.53 0.03
N PRO A 21 17.24 3.30 0.58
CA PRO A 21 18.36 2.39 0.36
C PRO A 21 18.65 2.22 -1.14
N GLY A 22 19.86 2.56 -1.56
CA GLY A 22 20.32 2.39 -2.94
C GLY A 22 19.67 3.28 -4.00
N ARG A 23 18.70 4.14 -3.66
CA ARG A 23 18.03 5.02 -4.64
C ARG A 23 17.53 6.33 -4.04
N THR A 24 17.57 7.39 -4.84
CA THR A 24 16.94 8.67 -4.52
C THR A 24 15.79 8.93 -5.47
N VAL A 25 14.64 9.34 -4.93
CA VAL A 25 13.46 9.75 -5.71
C VAL A 25 13.36 11.26 -5.62
N PRO A 26 13.42 12.02 -6.73
CA PRO A 26 13.20 13.47 -6.70
C PRO A 26 11.73 13.79 -6.46
N ALA A 27 11.46 14.98 -5.90
CA ALA A 27 10.11 15.52 -5.85
C ALA A 27 9.63 15.88 -7.27
N THR A 28 8.41 15.50 -7.60
CA THR A 28 7.75 15.82 -8.88
C THR A 28 6.50 16.64 -8.59
N HIS A 29 6.35 17.81 -9.22
CA HIS A 29 5.16 18.67 -9.07
C HIS A 29 4.59 19.05 -10.43
N GLY A 30 3.26 19.11 -10.52
CA GLY A 30 2.52 19.44 -11.73
C GLY A 30 2.24 18.23 -12.61
N ALA A 31 1.09 18.28 -13.31
CA ALA A 31 0.61 17.20 -14.17
C ALA A 31 1.56 16.87 -15.32
N GLU A 32 2.14 17.90 -15.96
CA GLU A 32 3.08 17.72 -17.06
C GLU A 32 4.33 16.95 -16.62
N ALA A 33 4.94 17.35 -15.49
CA ALA A 33 6.13 16.68 -14.97
C ALA A 33 5.82 15.26 -14.51
N PHE A 34 4.64 15.04 -13.90
CA PHE A 34 4.19 13.71 -13.50
C PHE A 34 4.01 12.79 -14.71
N LEU A 35 3.30 13.24 -15.76
CA LEU A 35 3.06 12.45 -16.97
C LEU A 35 4.36 12.20 -17.74
N ALA A 36 5.25 13.19 -17.85
CA ALA A 36 6.56 13.00 -18.46
C ALA A 36 7.35 11.89 -17.75
N ARG A 37 7.38 11.92 -16.41
CA ARG A 37 8.05 10.89 -15.62
C ARG A 37 7.37 9.52 -15.75
N LEU A 38 6.05 9.49 -15.82
CA LEU A 38 5.28 8.26 -16.01
C LEU A 38 5.58 7.60 -17.36
N ILE A 39 5.69 8.38 -18.44
CA ILE A 39 6.07 7.91 -19.77
C ILE A 39 7.49 7.34 -19.78
N GLU A 40 8.44 8.01 -19.13
CA GLU A 40 9.81 7.49 -19.00
C GLU A 40 9.87 6.15 -18.27
N LEU A 41 9.09 6.01 -17.19
CA LEU A 41 9.00 4.77 -16.43
C LEU A 41 8.35 3.66 -17.24
N GLU A 42 7.24 3.95 -17.93
CA GLU A 42 6.54 2.97 -18.77
C GLU A 42 7.45 2.40 -19.86
N ALA A 43 8.23 3.26 -20.53
CA ALA A 43 9.14 2.86 -21.58
C ALA A 43 10.32 2.01 -21.08
N ALA A 44 10.74 2.21 -19.82
CA ALA A 44 11.80 1.44 -19.18
C ALA A 44 11.29 0.16 -18.48
N HIS A 45 9.98 0.04 -18.26
CA HIS A 45 9.38 -1.07 -17.51
C HIS A 45 9.39 -2.38 -18.32
N PRO A 46 9.71 -3.54 -17.69
CA PRO A 46 9.76 -4.82 -18.38
C PRO A 46 8.50 -5.10 -19.21
N ALA A 47 8.67 -5.48 -20.48
CA ALA A 47 7.54 -5.68 -21.39
C ALA A 47 6.59 -6.77 -20.87
N GLY A 48 5.29 -6.48 -20.89
CA GLY A 48 4.25 -7.42 -20.43
C GLY A 48 3.95 -7.38 -18.93
N ASP A 49 4.80 -6.75 -18.11
CA ASP A 49 4.54 -6.61 -16.67
C ASP A 49 3.63 -5.41 -16.36
N PRO A 50 2.61 -5.57 -15.50
CA PRO A 50 1.89 -4.43 -14.92
C PRO A 50 2.84 -3.43 -14.25
N MET A 51 2.54 -2.14 -14.38
CA MET A 51 3.28 -1.07 -13.72
C MET A 51 2.44 -0.46 -12.61
N VAL A 52 2.94 -0.53 -11.37
CA VAL A 52 2.33 0.11 -10.20
C VAL A 52 3.20 1.28 -9.77
N VAL A 53 2.63 2.47 -9.73
CA VAL A 53 3.32 3.71 -9.36
C VAL A 53 2.75 4.24 -8.05
N PHE A 54 3.57 4.36 -7.03
CA PHE A 54 3.21 4.99 -5.76
C PHE A 54 3.47 6.50 -5.79
N GLY A 55 2.56 7.27 -5.18
CA GLY A 55 2.81 8.66 -4.81
C GLY A 55 1.94 9.70 -5.50
N TRP A 56 1.09 9.32 -6.45
CA TRP A 56 0.19 10.26 -7.12
C TRP A 56 -0.75 10.95 -6.12
N HIS A 57 -1.08 12.22 -6.39
CA HIS A 57 -1.98 13.01 -5.56
C HIS A 57 -2.44 14.25 -6.33
N ALA A 58 -3.75 14.46 -6.46
CA ALA A 58 -4.29 15.53 -7.30
C ALA A 58 -3.80 16.93 -6.92
N GLN A 59 -3.70 17.24 -5.62
CA GLN A 59 -3.19 18.53 -5.14
C GLN A 59 -1.78 18.89 -5.68
N PHE A 60 -0.91 17.90 -5.86
CA PHE A 60 0.48 18.12 -6.28
C PHE A 60 0.72 17.83 -7.75
N HIS A 61 -0.03 16.89 -8.32
CA HIS A 61 0.19 16.36 -9.67
C HIS A 61 -0.96 16.66 -10.62
N GLY A 62 -2.00 17.37 -10.20
CA GLY A 62 -3.23 17.55 -10.97
C GLY A 62 -4.12 16.32 -10.96
N GLU A 63 -5.40 16.53 -11.27
CA GLU A 63 -6.33 15.43 -11.54
C GLU A 63 -5.88 14.65 -12.77
N LEU A 64 -5.88 13.33 -12.64
CA LEU A 64 -5.64 12.39 -13.74
C LEU A 64 -6.82 11.43 -13.83
N HIS A 65 -7.19 11.09 -15.05
CA HIS A 65 -8.29 10.20 -15.36
C HIS A 65 -7.80 9.02 -16.19
N ARG A 66 -8.66 8.01 -16.35
CA ARG A 66 -8.37 6.81 -17.14
C ARG A 66 -7.76 7.14 -18.51
N GLU A 67 -8.32 8.13 -19.21
CA GLU A 67 -7.89 8.53 -20.55
C GLU A 67 -6.45 9.06 -20.59
N ASP A 68 -6.00 9.78 -19.55
CA ASP A 68 -4.62 10.25 -19.45
C ASP A 68 -3.64 9.07 -19.35
N LEU A 69 -4.04 8.02 -18.61
CA LEU A 69 -3.24 6.82 -18.43
C LEU A 69 -3.31 5.87 -19.64
N ASP A 70 -4.46 5.81 -20.33
CA ASP A 70 -4.62 5.12 -21.62
C ASP A 70 -3.72 5.76 -22.70
N ALA A 71 -3.54 7.08 -22.66
CA ALA A 71 -2.64 7.79 -23.58
C ALA A 71 -1.16 7.49 -23.31
N VAL A 72 -0.80 7.12 -22.08
CA VAL A 72 0.56 6.66 -21.74
C VAL A 72 0.77 5.23 -22.26
N SER A 73 -0.17 4.32 -22.03
CA SER A 73 -0.12 2.98 -22.59
C SER A 73 -1.52 2.40 -22.78
N ALA A 74 -1.80 1.96 -24.01
CA ALA A 74 -3.05 1.30 -24.36
C ALA A 74 -3.07 -0.20 -24.04
N ASP A 75 -1.89 -0.80 -23.81
CA ASP A 75 -1.75 -2.25 -23.65
C ASP A 75 -1.28 -2.65 -22.24
N ARG A 76 -0.41 -1.86 -21.60
CA ARG A 76 0.14 -2.19 -20.27
C ARG A 76 -0.82 -1.77 -19.16
N PRO A 77 -1.13 -2.63 -18.19
CA PRO A 77 -1.78 -2.21 -16.96
C PRO A 77 -0.96 -1.16 -16.21
N ILE A 78 -1.51 0.04 -16.03
CA ILE A 78 -0.93 1.12 -15.21
C ILE A 78 -1.86 1.39 -14.03
N VAL A 79 -1.33 1.25 -12.82
CA VAL A 79 -2.03 1.59 -11.57
C VAL A 79 -1.23 2.66 -10.83
N LEU A 80 -1.82 3.84 -10.65
CA LEU A 80 -1.31 4.83 -9.72
C LEU A 80 -1.91 4.57 -8.34
N TRP A 81 -1.09 4.16 -7.39
CA TRP A 81 -1.48 4.08 -5.99
C TRP A 81 -1.29 5.45 -5.34
N GLN A 82 -2.42 6.06 -4.97
CA GLN A 82 -2.46 7.40 -4.41
C GLN A 82 -1.63 7.49 -3.13
N ARG A 83 -0.96 8.64 -2.94
CA ARG A 83 0.04 8.92 -1.90
C ARG A 83 -0.37 8.51 -0.48
N SER A 84 -1.65 8.58 -0.15
CA SER A 84 -2.18 8.25 1.18
C SER A 84 -2.83 6.88 1.30
N PHE A 85 -2.72 6.02 0.28
CA PHE A 85 -3.20 4.64 0.32
C PHE A 85 -4.71 4.47 0.45
N HIS A 86 -5.50 5.39 -0.10
CA HIS A 86 -6.96 5.26 -0.09
C HIS A 86 -7.57 5.16 -1.49
N GLU A 87 -6.76 5.20 -2.53
CA GLU A 87 -7.24 5.30 -3.91
C GLU A 87 -6.24 4.72 -4.92
N LEU A 88 -6.78 4.08 -5.95
CA LEU A 88 -6.09 3.69 -7.17
C LEU A 88 -6.67 4.47 -8.36
N ARG A 89 -5.79 4.96 -9.24
CA ARG A 89 -6.15 5.42 -10.59
C ARG A 89 -5.60 4.44 -11.61
N CYS A 90 -6.44 4.00 -12.53
CA CYS A 90 -6.17 2.90 -13.44
C CYS A 90 -6.45 3.31 -14.88
N ASN A 91 -5.62 2.85 -15.81
CA ASN A 91 -5.98 2.81 -17.23
C ASN A 91 -6.92 1.62 -17.55
N GLY A 92 -7.42 1.53 -18.78
CA GLY A 92 -8.29 0.46 -19.24
C GLY A 92 -7.70 -0.94 -19.01
N PRO A 93 -6.48 -1.24 -19.47
CA PRO A 93 -5.81 -2.52 -19.19
C PRO A 93 -5.71 -2.86 -17.71
N ALA A 94 -5.44 -1.87 -16.84
CA ALA A 94 -5.43 -2.08 -15.39
C ALA A 94 -6.81 -2.42 -14.84
N LEU A 95 -7.89 -1.79 -15.30
CA LEU A 95 -9.25 -2.18 -14.88
C LEU A 95 -9.57 -3.64 -15.23
N GLY A 96 -9.13 -4.11 -16.41
CA GLY A 96 -9.24 -5.52 -16.79
C GLY A 96 -8.38 -6.43 -15.91
N TRP A 97 -7.12 -6.07 -15.67
CA TRP A 97 -6.22 -6.83 -14.81
C TRP A 97 -6.74 -6.98 -13.37
N LEU A 98 -7.42 -5.96 -12.85
CA LEU A 98 -8.00 -5.96 -11.51
C LEU A 98 -9.40 -6.59 -11.43
N ALA A 99 -9.96 -7.07 -12.56
CA ALA A 99 -11.36 -7.50 -12.65
C ALA A 99 -12.31 -6.46 -12.02
N ALA A 100 -12.10 -5.18 -12.37
CA ALA A 100 -12.79 -4.07 -11.70
C ALA A 100 -14.30 -4.04 -12.01
N ASP A 101 -14.73 -4.63 -13.13
CA ASP A 101 -16.14 -4.76 -13.50
C ASP A 101 -16.95 -5.61 -12.50
N GLU A 102 -16.36 -6.69 -11.99
CA GLU A 102 -16.95 -7.50 -10.93
C GLU A 102 -17.12 -6.71 -9.62
N GLY A 103 -16.14 -5.87 -9.28
CA GLY A 103 -16.24 -4.97 -8.12
C GLY A 103 -17.31 -3.89 -8.32
N ALA A 104 -17.32 -3.24 -9.48
CA ALA A 104 -18.28 -2.20 -9.83
C ALA A 104 -19.74 -2.67 -9.86
N ALA A 105 -19.97 -3.98 -10.03
CA ALA A 105 -21.31 -4.55 -10.03
C ALA A 105 -22.07 -4.35 -8.70
N TRP A 106 -21.36 -4.08 -7.59
CA TRP A 106 -21.98 -3.91 -6.27
C TRP A 106 -21.29 -2.88 -5.37
N ASP A 107 -20.04 -2.50 -5.62
CA ASP A 107 -19.31 -1.52 -4.82
C ASP A 107 -19.35 -0.13 -5.48
N PRO A 108 -20.01 0.88 -4.86
CA PRO A 108 -20.06 2.24 -5.40
C PRO A 108 -18.70 2.95 -5.38
N HIS A 109 -17.68 2.38 -4.73
CA HIS A 109 -16.32 2.92 -4.69
C HIS A 109 -15.43 2.41 -5.83
N VAL A 110 -16.02 1.83 -6.88
CA VAL A 110 -15.36 1.47 -8.14
C VAL A 110 -16.04 2.22 -9.28
N ASP A 111 -15.33 3.20 -9.84
CA ASP A 111 -15.76 4.01 -10.98
C ASP A 111 -14.94 3.60 -12.22
N LEU A 112 -15.54 2.77 -13.08
CA LEU A 112 -14.89 2.27 -14.30
C LEU A 112 -14.67 3.36 -15.36
N GLU A 113 -15.55 4.37 -15.40
CA GLU A 113 -15.47 5.46 -16.37
C GLU A 113 -14.23 6.32 -16.07
N LYS A 114 -14.07 6.70 -14.80
CA LYS A 114 -12.92 7.50 -14.35
C LYS A 114 -11.67 6.68 -14.06
N GLY A 115 -11.78 5.35 -14.06
CA GLY A 115 -10.71 4.44 -13.68
C GLY A 115 -10.28 4.62 -12.22
N ARG A 116 -11.23 4.78 -11.30
CA ARG A 116 -10.98 5.12 -9.90
C ARG A 116 -11.53 4.05 -8.97
N LEU A 117 -10.67 3.53 -8.09
CA LEU A 117 -11.03 2.59 -7.04
C LEU A 117 -10.60 3.16 -5.69
N TRP A 118 -11.52 3.47 -4.78
CA TRP A 118 -11.17 4.06 -3.47
C TRP A 118 -11.80 3.29 -2.31
N GLU A 119 -11.26 3.44 -1.11
CA GLU A 119 -11.74 2.74 0.10
C GLU A 119 -11.98 1.22 -0.14
N SER A 120 -13.23 0.74 -0.16
CA SER A 120 -13.54 -0.67 -0.43
C SER A 120 -13.20 -1.10 -1.87
N GLY A 121 -13.32 -0.21 -2.85
CA GLY A 121 -12.86 -0.44 -4.21
C GLY A 121 -11.34 -0.57 -4.29
N MET A 122 -10.58 0.24 -3.52
CA MET A 122 -9.13 0.04 -3.44
C MET A 122 -8.81 -1.33 -2.83
N VAL A 123 -9.51 -1.74 -1.77
CA VAL A 123 -9.35 -3.08 -1.16
C VAL A 123 -9.63 -4.18 -2.19
N TRP A 124 -10.60 -4.00 -3.10
CA TRP A 124 -10.80 -4.91 -4.23
C TRP A 124 -9.53 -5.04 -5.10
N GLY A 125 -8.96 -3.91 -5.54
CA GLY A 125 -7.73 -3.90 -6.35
C GLY A 125 -6.52 -4.51 -5.64
N LEU A 126 -6.41 -4.36 -4.31
CA LEU A 126 -5.31 -4.93 -3.52
C LEU A 126 -5.26 -6.45 -3.55
N ARG A 127 -6.37 -7.14 -3.84
CA ARG A 127 -6.39 -8.60 -4.02
C ARG A 127 -5.47 -9.07 -5.16
N THR A 128 -5.32 -8.24 -6.18
CA THR A 128 -4.44 -8.49 -7.33
C THR A 128 -3.07 -7.84 -7.16
N LEU A 129 -3.02 -6.60 -6.66
CA LEU A 129 -1.75 -5.88 -6.45
C LEU A 129 -0.84 -6.57 -5.44
N TYR A 130 -1.38 -7.02 -4.31
CA TYR A 130 -0.56 -7.61 -3.24
C TYR A 130 0.26 -8.82 -3.70
N PRO A 131 -0.32 -9.88 -4.30
CA PRO A 131 0.48 -11.00 -4.81
C PRO A 131 1.42 -10.56 -5.94
N HIS A 132 1.02 -9.60 -6.77
CA HIS A 132 1.89 -9.07 -7.83
C HIS A 132 3.09 -8.27 -7.29
N LEU A 133 3.00 -7.63 -6.13
CA LEU A 133 4.09 -6.81 -5.56
C LEU A 133 4.95 -7.61 -4.58
N ALA A 134 4.34 -8.41 -3.71
CA ALA A 134 5.01 -9.06 -2.59
C ALA A 134 4.96 -10.59 -2.60
N GLY A 135 4.27 -11.20 -3.57
CA GLY A 135 4.22 -12.65 -3.74
C GLY A 135 5.56 -13.27 -4.16
N ASP A 136 5.59 -14.59 -4.26
CA ASP A 136 6.76 -15.38 -4.69
C ASP A 136 8.02 -15.13 -3.83
N GLY A 137 7.83 -14.93 -2.52
CA GLY A 137 8.91 -14.71 -1.56
C GLY A 137 9.49 -13.30 -1.54
N ARG A 138 9.01 -12.38 -2.38
CA ARG A 138 9.51 -10.99 -2.43
C ARG A 138 9.27 -10.21 -1.15
N LEU A 139 8.20 -10.52 -0.41
CA LEU A 139 7.89 -9.88 0.87
C LEU A 139 9.09 -9.88 1.82
N GLY A 140 9.83 -10.99 1.92
CA GLY A 140 10.98 -11.10 2.82
C GLY A 140 12.11 -10.14 2.44
N ALA A 141 12.44 -10.03 1.15
CA ALA A 141 13.43 -9.09 0.66
C ALA A 141 13.02 -7.63 0.94
N LEU A 142 11.76 -7.29 0.64
CA LEU A 142 11.21 -5.95 0.88
C LEU A 142 11.20 -5.59 2.37
N LEU A 143 10.86 -6.54 3.25
CA LEU A 143 10.99 -6.35 4.70
C LEU A 143 12.46 -6.17 5.14
N GLY A 144 13.40 -6.86 4.48
CA GLY A 144 14.83 -6.66 4.69
C GLY A 144 15.28 -5.23 4.39
N GLU A 145 14.80 -4.63 3.30
CA GLU A 145 15.05 -3.21 3.00
C GLU A 145 14.44 -2.28 4.06
N VAL A 146 13.26 -2.63 4.59
CA VAL A 146 12.66 -1.89 5.71
C VAL A 146 13.54 -1.93 6.95
N VAL A 147 14.22 -3.05 7.23
CA VAL A 147 15.20 -3.14 8.34
C VAL A 147 16.32 -2.11 8.14
N GLU A 148 16.86 -2.01 6.93
CA GLU A 148 17.90 -1.02 6.61
C GLU A 148 17.38 0.41 6.78
N MET A 149 16.18 0.72 6.28
CA MET A 149 15.56 2.04 6.42
C MET A 149 15.40 2.46 7.88
N VAL A 150 14.84 1.57 8.70
CA VAL A 150 14.62 1.83 10.14
C VAL A 150 15.96 2.03 10.85
N HIS A 151 16.97 1.22 10.51
CA HIS A 151 18.31 1.35 11.07
C HIS A 151 18.98 2.69 10.68
N ARG A 152 18.95 3.06 9.39
CA ARG A 152 19.48 4.35 8.88
C ARG A 152 18.84 5.54 9.58
N GLY A 153 17.55 5.44 9.92
CA GLY A 153 16.83 6.47 10.67
C GLY A 153 17.20 6.56 12.16
N GLY A 154 18.08 5.67 12.67
CA GLY A 154 18.43 5.61 14.09
C GLY A 154 17.26 5.16 14.98
N VAL A 155 16.23 4.55 14.39
CA VAL A 155 15.01 4.16 15.10
C VAL A 155 15.22 2.79 15.75
N THR A 156 15.10 2.73 17.08
CA THR A 156 15.34 1.49 17.84
C THR A 156 14.05 0.75 18.23
N THR A 157 12.88 1.32 17.94
CA THR A 157 11.58 0.70 18.22
C THR A 157 10.52 1.22 17.26
N ILE A 158 9.74 0.31 16.69
CA ILE A 158 8.62 0.62 15.79
C ILE A 158 7.34 -0.11 16.24
N ALA A 159 6.20 0.39 15.77
CA ALA A 159 4.92 -0.30 15.92
C ALA A 159 4.31 -0.57 14.53
N ASP A 160 3.73 -1.74 14.35
CA ASP A 160 2.91 -2.11 13.19
C ASP A 160 1.45 -2.19 13.64
N ALA A 161 0.73 -1.07 13.45
CA ALA A 161 -0.63 -0.91 13.92
C ALA A 161 -1.62 -1.47 12.90
N GLY A 162 -2.30 -2.56 13.25
CA GLY A 162 -3.06 -3.36 12.29
C GLY A 162 -2.12 -4.13 11.38
N TRP A 163 -1.12 -4.79 11.96
CA TRP A 163 -0.15 -5.60 11.22
C TRP A 163 -0.84 -6.64 10.34
N ALA A 164 -0.22 -6.96 9.21
CA ALA A 164 -0.77 -7.72 8.08
C ALA A 164 -2.04 -7.09 7.46
N MET A 165 -2.01 -6.90 6.14
CA MET A 165 -3.19 -6.46 5.38
C MET A 165 -4.15 -7.63 5.13
N ALA A 166 -3.59 -8.81 4.86
CA ALA A 166 -4.24 -10.12 4.78
C ALA A 166 -3.18 -11.21 5.04
N GLY A 167 -3.60 -12.46 5.23
CA GLY A 167 -2.69 -13.60 5.34
C GLY A 167 -1.81 -13.50 6.58
N HIS A 168 -2.41 -13.32 7.76
CA HIS A 168 -1.67 -13.03 9.00
C HIS A 168 -0.66 -14.13 9.34
N ASP A 169 -0.99 -15.39 9.04
CA ASP A 169 -0.08 -16.52 9.27
C ASP A 169 1.20 -16.39 8.41
N GLU A 170 1.07 -16.25 7.10
CA GLU A 170 2.20 -16.12 6.17
C GLU A 170 3.03 -14.85 6.44
N TYR A 171 2.35 -13.73 6.70
CA TYR A 171 3.01 -12.49 7.04
C TYR A 171 3.82 -12.62 8.34
N LEU A 172 3.28 -13.31 9.36
CA LEU A 172 3.99 -13.51 10.63
C LEU A 172 5.21 -14.43 10.45
N GLU A 173 5.12 -15.50 9.67
CA GLU A 173 6.28 -16.36 9.36
C GLU A 173 7.41 -15.54 8.75
N THR A 174 7.09 -14.77 7.70
CA THR A 174 8.07 -13.94 7.00
C THR A 174 8.66 -12.88 7.93
N LEU A 175 7.82 -12.26 8.77
CA LEU A 175 8.28 -11.26 9.73
C LEU A 175 9.20 -11.87 10.79
N LEU A 176 8.89 -13.06 11.33
CA LEU A 176 9.74 -13.75 12.30
C LEU A 176 11.10 -14.10 11.70
N GLU A 177 11.14 -14.53 10.44
CA GLU A 177 12.37 -14.82 9.72
C GLU A 177 13.25 -13.58 9.53
N VAL A 178 12.66 -12.47 9.07
CA VAL A 178 13.43 -11.28 8.65
C VAL A 178 13.65 -10.28 9.79
N HIS A 179 12.62 -10.00 10.60
CA HIS A 179 12.65 -9.01 11.68
C HIS A 179 12.91 -9.64 13.07
N GLY A 180 12.83 -10.96 13.19
CA GLY A 180 13.05 -11.68 14.45
C GLY A 180 14.51 -11.93 14.82
N GLY A 181 15.44 -11.76 13.88
CA GLY A 181 16.86 -12.08 14.06
C GLY A 181 17.64 -11.09 14.94
N ASP A 182 18.75 -11.57 15.52
CA ASP A 182 19.60 -10.78 16.43
C ASP A 182 20.27 -9.56 15.76
N SER A 183 20.46 -9.62 14.44
CA SER A 183 21.02 -8.53 13.63
C SER A 183 20.05 -7.38 13.42
N VAL A 184 18.77 -7.52 13.78
CA VAL A 184 17.75 -6.48 13.62
C VAL A 184 17.90 -5.45 14.77
N PRO A 185 18.21 -4.17 14.48
CA PRO A 185 18.65 -3.21 15.49
C PRO A 185 17.51 -2.56 16.27
N PHE A 186 16.27 -3.00 16.06
CA PHE A 186 15.08 -2.45 16.71
C PHE A 186 14.17 -3.53 17.29
N ARG A 187 13.17 -3.11 18.05
CA ARG A 187 12.02 -3.93 18.46
C ARG A 187 10.80 -3.52 17.65
N GLN A 188 9.96 -4.49 17.30
CA GLN A 188 8.71 -4.26 16.60
C GLN A 188 7.53 -4.70 17.46
N TYR A 189 6.61 -3.78 17.70
CA TYR A 189 5.36 -4.03 18.39
C TYR A 189 4.21 -4.22 17.40
N LEU A 190 3.55 -5.36 17.44
CA LEU A 190 2.41 -5.71 16.61
C LEU A 190 1.12 -5.41 17.36
N ILE A 191 0.25 -4.60 16.76
CA ILE A 191 -1.08 -4.30 17.31
C ILE A 191 -2.10 -4.95 16.37
N PRO A 192 -2.85 -5.98 16.79
CA PRO A 192 -3.83 -6.62 15.92
C PRO A 192 -4.96 -5.65 15.55
N ALA A 193 -5.51 -5.81 14.36
CA ALA A 193 -6.77 -5.19 13.95
C ALA A 193 -7.91 -6.23 14.08
N PRO A 194 -8.74 -6.20 15.14
CA PRO A 194 -9.71 -7.27 15.40
C PRO A 194 -10.71 -7.48 14.26
N GLY A 195 -11.06 -6.42 13.53
CA GLY A 195 -11.93 -6.50 12.35
C GLY A 195 -11.33 -7.34 11.22
N ARG A 196 -10.02 -7.23 10.97
CA ARG A 196 -9.32 -8.02 9.93
C ARG A 196 -9.24 -9.50 10.34
N TYR A 197 -8.89 -9.77 11.59
CA TYR A 197 -8.92 -11.13 12.13
C TYR A 197 -10.29 -11.78 12.03
N ARG A 198 -11.36 -11.03 12.29
CA ARG A 198 -12.74 -11.52 12.11
C ARG A 198 -13.05 -11.82 10.64
N GLY A 199 -12.59 -10.98 9.72
CA GLY A 199 -12.74 -11.22 8.28
C GLY A 199 -12.03 -12.50 7.82
N GLU A 200 -10.81 -12.75 8.29
CA GLU A 200 -9.98 -13.88 7.85
C GLU A 200 -10.33 -15.19 8.56
N TYR A 201 -10.55 -15.15 9.87
CA TYR A 201 -10.68 -16.35 10.71
C TYR A 201 -12.09 -16.56 11.31
N GLY A 202 -13.03 -15.64 11.05
CA GLY A 202 -14.40 -15.74 11.52
C GLY A 202 -14.49 -15.86 13.05
N ALA A 203 -15.15 -16.91 13.53
CA ALA A 203 -15.34 -17.18 14.95
C ALA A 203 -14.01 -17.46 15.70
N ARG A 204 -12.95 -17.88 14.99
CA ARG A 204 -11.64 -18.20 15.58
C ARG A 204 -10.71 -16.99 15.72
N ALA A 205 -11.18 -15.79 15.43
CA ALA A 205 -10.37 -14.56 15.46
C ALA A 205 -9.63 -14.36 16.80
N ALA A 206 -10.31 -14.55 17.94
CA ALA A 206 -9.70 -14.40 19.25
C ALA A 206 -8.61 -15.45 19.51
N ASP A 207 -8.90 -16.72 19.18
CA ASP A 207 -7.94 -17.82 19.33
C ASP A 207 -6.69 -17.58 18.46
N LYS A 208 -6.87 -17.12 17.22
CA LYS A 208 -5.75 -16.81 16.32
C LYS A 208 -4.91 -15.63 16.80
N MET A 209 -5.54 -14.57 17.31
CA MET A 209 -4.78 -13.47 17.94
C MET A 209 -3.94 -13.96 19.12
N ALA A 210 -4.50 -14.84 19.96
CA ALA A 210 -3.77 -15.42 21.09
C ALA A 210 -2.63 -16.37 20.63
N GLU A 211 -2.88 -17.19 19.60
CA GLU A 211 -1.88 -18.06 18.99
C GLU A 211 -0.70 -17.26 18.43
N HIS A 212 -0.98 -16.20 17.66
CA HIS A 212 0.06 -15.30 17.14
C HIS A 212 0.82 -14.60 18.26
N ALA A 213 0.11 -14.08 19.28
CA ALA A 213 0.74 -13.46 20.44
C ALA A 213 1.69 -14.42 21.19
N GLY A 214 1.38 -15.71 21.22
CA GLY A 214 2.23 -16.77 21.78
C GLY A 214 3.55 -16.98 21.04
N ARG A 215 3.73 -16.37 19.85
CA ARG A 215 4.95 -16.45 19.03
C ARG A 215 5.87 -15.24 19.19
N ALA A 216 5.66 -14.43 20.22
CA ALA A 216 6.53 -13.31 20.52
C ALA A 216 8.01 -13.74 20.70
N THR A 217 8.92 -12.85 20.33
CA THR A 217 10.36 -12.97 20.52
C THR A 217 10.89 -11.74 21.26
N ASP A 218 12.20 -11.66 21.50
CA ASP A 218 12.82 -10.46 22.07
C ASP A 218 12.67 -9.23 21.15
N ARG A 219 12.60 -9.47 19.83
CA ARG A 219 12.50 -8.44 18.79
C ARG A 219 11.06 -8.17 18.37
N ILE A 220 10.21 -9.19 18.25
CA ILE A 220 8.82 -9.07 17.81
C ILE A 220 7.89 -9.31 18.99
N ARG A 221 7.10 -8.30 19.35
CA ARG A 221 6.20 -8.36 20.51
C ARG A 221 4.79 -8.00 20.08
N PHE A 222 3.81 -8.59 20.75
CA PHE A 222 2.40 -8.27 20.54
C PHE A 222 1.92 -7.37 21.68
N LEU A 223 1.20 -6.31 21.36
CA LEU A 223 0.55 -5.48 22.36
C LEU A 223 -0.85 -5.99 22.65
N ASP A 224 -1.23 -5.96 23.93
CA ASP A 224 -2.61 -6.16 24.37
C ASP A 224 -3.44 -4.90 24.06
N ALA A 225 -3.71 -4.70 22.77
CA ALA A 225 -4.38 -3.54 22.22
C ALA A 225 -5.05 -3.89 20.87
N GLY A 226 -6.06 -3.14 20.48
CA GLY A 226 -6.72 -3.27 19.18
C GLY A 226 -6.58 -2.00 18.34
N LYS A 227 -6.19 -2.16 17.07
CA LYS A 227 -6.27 -1.08 16.07
C LYS A 227 -7.65 -1.09 15.42
N TYR A 228 -8.37 0.02 15.54
CA TYR A 228 -9.67 0.27 14.92
C TYR A 228 -9.58 1.43 13.93
N PHE A 229 -10.51 1.45 12.99
CA PHE A 229 -10.66 2.48 11.96
C PHE A 229 -12.01 3.17 12.17
N ALA A 230 -12.01 4.50 12.16
CA ALA A 230 -13.23 5.31 12.29
C ALA A 230 -13.66 5.86 10.92
N ASP A 231 -12.70 6.34 10.15
CA ASP A 231 -12.86 7.01 8.85
C ASP A 231 -11.57 6.90 8.01
N GLY A 232 -11.51 7.62 6.88
CA GLY A 232 -10.37 7.66 5.95
C GLY A 232 -9.28 8.66 6.34
N ALA A 233 -8.38 8.97 5.40
CA ALA A 233 -7.24 9.84 5.67
C ALA A 233 -7.51 11.34 5.46
N PHE A 234 -6.79 12.16 6.24
CA PHE A 234 -6.72 13.61 6.04
C PHE A 234 -6.18 13.98 4.65
N ILE A 235 -5.11 13.31 4.21
CA ILE A 235 -4.44 13.62 2.95
C ILE A 235 -5.34 13.32 1.74
N ALA A 236 -6.06 12.19 1.74
CA ALA A 236 -7.04 11.89 0.69
C ALA A 236 -8.35 12.66 0.81
N GLN A 237 -8.53 13.47 1.86
CA GLN A 237 -9.81 14.10 2.21
C GLN A 237 -10.97 13.11 2.37
N LEU A 238 -10.69 11.95 2.98
CA LEU A 238 -11.67 10.90 3.25
C LEU A 238 -12.00 10.74 4.76
N MET A 239 -11.42 11.61 5.60
CA MET A 239 -11.82 11.75 7.00
C MET A 239 -13.25 12.31 7.11
N GLN A 240 -14.00 11.90 8.13
CA GLN A 240 -15.36 12.35 8.40
C GLN A 240 -15.33 13.61 9.27
N LEU A 241 -15.78 14.74 8.72
CA LEU A 241 -15.76 16.04 9.40
C LEU A 241 -17.17 16.50 9.79
N GLY A 242 -17.28 17.10 10.96
CA GLY A 242 -18.45 17.91 11.32
C GLY A 242 -18.49 19.23 10.53
N PRO A 243 -19.60 19.97 10.57
CA PRO A 243 -19.70 21.28 9.91
C PRO A 243 -18.56 22.24 10.32
N PRO A 244 -17.93 22.98 9.38
CA PRO A 244 -18.31 23.14 7.97
C PRO A 244 -17.74 22.08 7.00
N GLY A 245 -17.01 21.08 7.46
CA GLY A 245 -16.31 20.11 6.61
C GLY A 245 -14.91 20.59 6.19
N TYR A 246 -14.43 20.13 5.03
CA TYR A 246 -13.17 20.58 4.43
C TYR A 246 -13.29 22.04 3.97
N ILE A 247 -12.30 22.87 4.31
CA ILE A 247 -12.29 24.31 3.98
C ILE A 247 -11.24 24.67 2.93
N ASP A 248 -10.33 23.75 2.66
CA ASP A 248 -9.20 23.85 1.74
C ASP A 248 -8.96 22.49 1.10
N GLY A 249 -9.30 22.39 -0.19
CA GLY A 249 -9.14 21.18 -1.01
C GLY A 249 -7.77 20.52 -0.89
#